data_AF-A0A7Y2XAH8-F1
#
_entry.id   AF-A0A7Y2XAH8-F1
#
_cell.length_a   1.000
_cell.length_b   1.000
_cell.length_c   1.000
_cell.angle_alpha   90.00
_cell.angle_beta   90.00
_cell.angle_gamma   90.00
#
_symmetry.space_group_name_H-M   'P 1'
#
loop_
_entity.id
_entity.type
_entity.pdbx_description
1 polymer ?
#
loop_
_entity_poly.entity_id
_entity_poly.type
_entity_poly.pdbx_seq_one_letter_code
_entity_poly.pdbx_strand_id
1 'polypeptide(L)'
;MNNIIRIAFYILVVIAIAIGIGIFIWGGSNPTGGSSMSLIVTYILLGLAVGITLIASIGNIINHPKSSLRLIVGIVAMLVIAGIGYVASQGEVLDSYLDFGVTTAGQSKMIDAGWYLVYGALGIAGIGILVSEFSGLFKK
;
A
#
# COMPACT_ATOMS: atom_id res chain seq x y z
N MET A 1 9.22 -22.09 -6.31
CA MET A 1 8.94 -20.90 -7.14
C MET A 1 9.13 -21.32 -8.59
N ASN A 2 8.08 -21.30 -9.42
CA ASN A 2 8.18 -21.76 -10.82
C ASN A 2 9.31 -21.04 -11.56
N ASN A 3 10.02 -21.76 -12.43
CA ASN A 3 11.20 -21.27 -13.15
C ASN A 3 10.93 -19.96 -13.89
N ILE A 4 9.72 -19.76 -14.40
CA ILE A 4 9.27 -18.55 -15.11
C ILE A 4 9.29 -17.31 -14.20
N ILE A 5 8.76 -17.43 -12.97
CA ILE A 5 8.72 -16.31 -12.00
C ILE A 5 10.14 -15.91 -11.61
N ARG A 6 11.01 -16.91 -11.43
CA ARG A 6 12.41 -16.69 -11.09
C ARG A 6 13.16 -15.98 -12.22
N ILE A 7 12.92 -16.36 -13.47
CA ILE A 7 13.52 -15.71 -14.65
C ILE A 7 13.03 -14.27 -14.79
N ALA A 8 11.72 -14.02 -14.68
CA ALA A 8 11.15 -12.68 -14.76
C ALA A 8 11.72 -11.75 -13.67
N PHE A 9 11.90 -12.24 -12.45
CA PHE A 9 12.51 -11.50 -11.36
C PHE A 9 13.96 -11.11 -11.66
N TYR A 10 14.79 -12.05 -12.13
CA TYR A 10 16.17 -11.73 -12.47
C TYR A 10 16.28 -10.74 -13.63
N ILE A 11 15.40 -10.83 -14.63
CA ILE A 11 15.35 -9.86 -15.74
C ILE A 11 15.06 -8.45 -15.20
N LEU A 12 14.06 -8.31 -14.31
CA LEU A 12 13.72 -7.01 -13.71
C LEU A 12 14.89 -6.43 -12.90
N VAL A 13 15.57 -7.26 -12.11
CA VAL A 13 16.74 -6.85 -11.32
C VAL A 13 17.88 -6.39 -12.24
N VAL A 14 18.17 -7.13 -13.31
CA VAL A 14 19.22 -6.76 -14.26
C VAL A 14 18.89 -5.46 -14.99
N ILE A 15 17.63 -5.25 -15.39
CA ILE A 15 17.18 -3.99 -16.00
C ILE A 15 17.34 -2.82 -15.01
N ALA A 16 16.94 -3.00 -13.74
CA ALA A 16 17.08 -1.97 -12.71
C ALA A 16 18.56 -1.59 -12.47
N ILE A 17 19.45 -2.59 -12.41
CA ILE A 17 20.89 -2.38 -12.27
C ILE A 17 21.46 -1.66 -13.50
N ALA A 18 21.07 -2.08 -14.71
CA ALA A 18 21.54 -1.46 -15.96
C ALA A 18 21.09 0.01 -16.08
N ILE A 19 19.86 0.33 -15.68
CA ILE A 19 19.36 1.72 -15.64
C ILE A 19 20.15 2.52 -14.60
N GLY A 20 20.38 1.97 -13.41
CA GLY A 20 21.17 2.62 -12.36
C GLY A 20 22.61 2.93 -12.79
N ILE A 21 23.27 1.96 -13.43
CA ILE A 21 24.64 2.12 -13.98
C ILE A 21 24.63 3.13 -15.13
N GLY A 22 23.67 3.06 -16.03
CA GLY A 22 23.55 4.00 -17.16
C GLY A 22 23.42 5.45 -16.71
N ILE A 23 22.61 5.71 -15.68
CA ILE A 23 22.47 7.06 -15.11
C ILE A 23 23.74 7.48 -14.35
N PHE A 24 24.41 6.56 -13.66
CA PHE A 24 25.67 6.85 -12.98
C PHE A 24 26.79 7.26 -13.95
N ILE A 25 26.85 6.64 -15.14
CA ILE A 25 27.90 6.89 -16.14
C ILE A 25 27.55 8.06 -17.07
N TRP A 26 26.28 8.23 -17.48
CA TRP A 26 25.86 9.21 -18.50
C TRP A 26 24.93 10.33 -17.99
N GLY A 27 24.56 10.33 -16.71
CA GLY A 27 23.54 11.23 -16.16
C GLY A 27 23.88 12.72 -16.15
N GLY A 28 25.12 13.11 -16.48
CA GLY A 28 25.57 14.51 -16.44
C GLY A 28 25.41 15.12 -15.05
N SER A 29 25.71 16.41 -14.91
CA SER A 29 25.76 17.17 -13.65
C SER A 29 24.41 17.34 -12.93
N ASN A 30 23.40 16.50 -13.20
CA ASN A 30 22.09 16.53 -12.55
C ASN A 30 22.08 15.60 -11.32
N PRO A 31 22.23 16.14 -10.09
CA PRO A 31 22.27 15.34 -8.86
C PRO A 31 20.97 14.56 -8.57
N THR A 32 19.88 14.85 -9.29
CA THR A 32 18.56 14.23 -9.16
C THR A 32 18.16 13.33 -10.34
N GLY A 33 19.04 13.11 -11.32
CA GLY A 33 18.73 12.31 -12.51
C GLY A 33 18.43 10.84 -12.18
N GLY A 34 19.10 10.28 -11.17
CA GLY A 34 18.86 8.90 -10.71
C GLY A 34 17.55 8.73 -9.95
N SER A 35 17.18 9.69 -9.12
CA SER A 35 15.97 9.63 -8.30
C SER A 35 14.69 9.87 -9.11
N SER A 36 14.72 10.77 -10.08
CA SER A 36 13.55 11.06 -10.93
C SER A 36 13.16 9.89 -11.83
N MET A 37 14.14 9.25 -12.51
CA MET A 37 13.87 8.09 -13.37
C MET A 37 13.44 6.85 -12.55
N SER A 38 14.09 6.61 -11.41
CA SER A 38 13.72 5.47 -10.55
C SER A 38 12.31 5.61 -9.98
N LEU A 39 11.89 6.83 -9.59
CA LEU A 39 10.51 7.10 -9.18
C LEU A 39 9.51 6.75 -10.28
N ILE A 40 9.76 7.14 -11.53
CA ILE A 40 8.89 6.82 -12.67
C ILE A 40 8.76 5.29 -12.84
N VAL A 41 9.89 4.58 -12.83
CA VAL A 41 9.90 3.11 -12.95
C VAL A 41 9.13 2.47 -11.79
N THR A 42 9.34 2.94 -10.56
CA THR A 42 8.60 2.47 -9.38
C THR A 42 7.09 2.70 -9.53
N TYR A 43 6.65 3.87 -10.00
CA TYR A 43 5.23 4.12 -10.22
C TYR A 43 4.63 3.19 -11.29
N ILE A 44 5.35 2.90 -12.37
CA ILE A 44 4.91 1.94 -13.40
C ILE A 44 4.78 0.53 -12.82
N LEU A 45 5.80 0.06 -12.10
CA LEU A 45 5.79 -1.26 -11.47
C LEU A 45 4.70 -1.38 -10.40
N LEU A 46 4.50 -0.33 -9.61
CA LEU A 46 3.42 -0.26 -8.63
C LEU A 46 2.05 -0.36 -9.32
N GLY A 47 1.85 0.38 -10.41
CA GLY A 47 0.62 0.32 -11.21
C GLY A 47 0.36 -1.09 -11.76
N LEU A 48 1.38 -1.75 -12.31
CA LEU A 48 1.28 -3.14 -12.78
C LEU A 48 0.98 -4.12 -11.65
N ALA A 49 1.65 -3.99 -10.52
CA ALA A 49 1.44 -4.84 -9.36
C ALA A 49 -0.01 -4.71 -8.86
N VAL A 50 -0.49 -3.49 -8.66
CA VAL A 50 -1.88 -3.22 -8.25
C VAL A 50 -2.86 -3.81 -9.27
N GLY A 51 -2.63 -3.60 -10.57
CA GLY A 51 -3.51 -4.11 -11.63
C GLY A 51 -3.59 -5.64 -11.64
N ILE A 52 -2.45 -6.33 -11.61
CA ILE A 52 -2.39 -7.80 -11.60
C ILE A 52 -3.05 -8.35 -10.33
N THR A 53 -2.77 -7.74 -9.17
CA THR A 53 -3.40 -8.14 -7.90
C THR A 53 -4.92 -7.98 -7.96
N LEU A 54 -5.44 -6.87 -8.49
CA LEU A 54 -6.88 -6.67 -8.63
C LEU A 54 -7.51 -7.71 -9.56
N ILE A 55 -6.91 -7.98 -10.73
CA ILE A 55 -7.40 -9.00 -11.67
C ILE A 55 -7.43 -10.37 -10.99
N ALA A 56 -6.36 -10.76 -10.29
CA ALA A 56 -6.28 -12.02 -9.57
C ALA A 56 -7.30 -12.11 -8.43
N SER A 57 -7.47 -11.05 -7.64
CA SER A 57 -8.45 -10.98 -6.56
C SER A 57 -9.88 -11.07 -7.08
N ILE A 58 -10.22 -10.35 -8.16
CA ILE A 58 -11.55 -10.42 -8.79
C ILE A 58 -11.80 -11.83 -9.33
N GLY A 59 -10.82 -12.41 -10.05
CA GLY A 59 -10.92 -13.79 -10.52
C GLY A 59 -11.16 -14.79 -9.39
N ASN A 60 -10.48 -14.61 -8.25
CA ASN A 60 -10.68 -15.44 -7.07
C ASN A 60 -12.05 -15.25 -6.41
N ILE A 61 -12.59 -14.03 -6.39
CA ILE A 61 -13.94 -13.76 -5.89
C ILE A 61 -14.99 -14.46 -6.76
N ILE A 62 -14.84 -14.40 -8.09
CA ILE A 62 -15.77 -15.01 -9.04
C ILE A 62 -15.73 -16.54 -8.94
N ASN A 63 -14.54 -17.12 -8.92
CA ASN A 63 -14.36 -18.58 -8.91
C ASN A 63 -14.64 -19.20 -7.53
N HIS A 64 -14.40 -18.46 -6.45
CA HIS A 64 -14.52 -18.94 -5.08
C HIS A 64 -15.27 -17.92 -4.17
N PRO A 65 -16.56 -17.68 -4.42
CA PRO A 65 -17.32 -16.62 -3.75
C PRO A 65 -17.47 -16.87 -2.25
N LYS A 66 -17.69 -18.12 -1.83
CA LYS A 66 -17.85 -18.47 -0.41
C LYS A 66 -16.58 -18.24 0.41
N SER A 67 -15.40 -18.54 -0.17
CA SER A 67 -14.11 -18.32 0.48
C SER A 67 -13.78 -16.82 0.57
N SER A 68 -14.11 -16.09 -0.50
CA SER A 68 -13.80 -14.67 -0.63
C SER A 68 -14.66 -13.76 0.22
N LEU A 69 -15.76 -14.26 0.80
CA LEU A 69 -16.62 -13.49 1.70
C LEU A 69 -15.83 -12.88 2.87
N ARG A 70 -14.87 -13.64 3.45
CA ARG A 70 -14.01 -13.15 4.54
C ARG A 70 -13.11 -11.99 4.11
N LEU A 71 -12.60 -12.06 2.89
CA LEU A 71 -11.77 -11.00 2.30
C LEU A 71 -12.61 -9.73 2.08
N ILE A 72 -13.82 -9.87 1.51
CA ILE A 72 -14.74 -8.75 1.30
C ILE A 72 -15.11 -8.09 2.63
N VAL A 73 -15.41 -8.87 3.66
CA VAL A 73 -15.69 -8.34 5.01
C VAL A 73 -14.50 -7.53 5.54
N GLY A 74 -13.28 -8.01 5.35
CA GLY A 74 -12.07 -7.27 5.71
C GLY A 74 -11.94 -5.94 4.98
N ILE A 75 -12.14 -5.92 3.65
CA ILE A 75 -12.11 -4.69 2.85
C ILE A 75 -13.19 -3.71 3.31
N VAL A 76 -14.41 -4.18 3.50
CA VAL A 76 -15.53 -3.33 3.96
C VAL A 76 -15.22 -2.74 5.33
N ALA A 77 -14.68 -3.52 6.27
CA ALA A 77 -14.26 -3.01 7.57
C ALA A 77 -13.20 -1.91 7.45
N MET A 78 -12.19 -2.08 6.60
CA MET A 78 -11.19 -1.05 6.34
C MET A 78 -11.80 0.23 5.75
N LEU A 79 -12.71 0.09 4.77
CA LEU A 79 -13.41 1.23 4.18
C LEU A 79 -14.28 1.97 5.20
N VAL A 80 -14.92 1.24 6.12
CA VAL A 80 -15.69 1.84 7.22
C VAL A 80 -14.77 2.64 8.14
N ILE A 81 -13.63 2.10 8.54
CA ILE A 81 -12.68 2.81 9.42
C ILE A 81 -12.14 4.06 8.72
N ALA A 82 -11.73 3.96 7.45
CA ALA A 82 -11.27 5.11 6.68
C ALA A 82 -12.37 6.16 6.51
N GLY A 83 -13.61 5.74 6.21
CA GLY A 83 -14.75 6.64 6.06
C GLY A 83 -15.06 7.39 7.35
N ILE A 84 -15.08 6.68 8.49
CA ILE A 84 -15.24 7.29 9.81
C ILE A 84 -14.08 8.26 10.09
N GLY A 85 -12.85 7.86 9.83
CA GLY A 85 -11.66 8.72 10.01
C GLY A 85 -11.71 9.98 9.17
N TYR A 86 -12.16 9.89 7.91
CA TYR A 86 -12.32 11.04 7.03
C TYR A 86 -13.39 12.02 7.53
N VAL A 87 -14.53 11.51 8.01
CA VAL A 87 -15.62 12.33 8.56
C VAL A 87 -15.23 12.95 9.90
N ALA A 88 -14.51 12.21 10.74
CA ALA A 88 -14.04 12.67 12.06
C ALA A 88 -12.88 13.67 11.96
N SER A 89 -12.10 13.65 10.88
CA SER A 89 -11.00 14.59 10.66
C SER A 89 -11.51 16.02 10.48
N GLN A 90 -10.85 16.96 11.16
CA GLN A 90 -11.12 18.39 11.03
C GLN A 90 -10.54 18.98 9.74
N GLY A 91 -9.53 18.33 9.13
CA GLY A 91 -8.90 18.80 7.90
C GLY A 91 -8.05 20.06 8.07
N GLU A 92 -7.39 20.19 9.23
CA GLU A 92 -6.52 21.32 9.53
C GLU A 92 -5.32 21.36 8.58
N VAL A 93 -5.04 22.53 8.00
CA VAL A 93 -3.85 22.74 7.18
C VAL A 93 -2.93 23.69 7.93
N LEU A 94 -1.84 23.13 8.47
CA LEU A 94 -0.80 23.90 9.14
C LEU A 94 0.22 24.43 8.12
N ASP A 95 0.91 25.52 8.47
CA ASP A 95 1.97 26.09 7.62
C ASP A 95 3.06 25.05 7.30
N SER A 96 3.36 24.16 8.24
CA SER A 96 4.32 23.06 8.04
C SER A 96 3.84 22.00 7.04
N TYR A 97 2.54 21.94 6.72
CA TYR A 97 1.99 20.96 5.79
C TYR A 97 2.15 21.41 4.33
N LEU A 98 2.32 22.71 4.11
CA LEU A 98 2.51 23.31 2.79
C LEU A 98 3.80 22.81 2.13
N ASP A 99 4.86 22.62 2.92
CA ASP A 99 6.14 22.06 2.46
C ASP A 99 6.01 20.64 1.88
N PHE A 100 4.95 19.93 2.27
CA PHE A 100 4.62 18.58 1.77
C PHE A 100 3.53 18.58 0.69
N GLY A 101 3.14 19.75 0.19
CA GLY A 101 2.13 19.88 -0.88
C GLY A 101 0.68 19.64 -0.42
N VAL A 102 0.44 19.65 0.90
CA VAL A 102 -0.91 19.56 1.47
C VAL A 102 -1.45 20.98 1.62
N THR A 103 -2.17 21.43 0.61
CA THR A 103 -2.67 22.83 0.53
C THR A 103 -4.17 22.93 0.74
N THR A 104 -4.87 21.80 0.78
CA THR A 104 -6.33 21.75 0.90
C THR A 104 -6.75 20.90 2.10
N ALA A 105 -7.87 21.31 2.72
CA ALA A 105 -8.48 20.54 3.80
C ALA A 105 -8.81 19.10 3.38
N GLY A 106 -9.19 18.89 2.11
CA GLY A 106 -9.46 17.55 1.57
C GLY A 106 -8.23 16.64 1.59
N GLN A 107 -7.06 17.13 1.19
CA GLN A 107 -5.81 16.38 1.26
C GLN A 107 -5.45 16.03 2.71
N SER A 108 -5.62 16.98 3.64
CA SER A 108 -5.34 16.72 5.05
C SER A 108 -6.31 15.68 5.64
N LYS A 109 -7.61 15.76 5.32
CA LYS A 109 -8.59 14.75 5.76
C LYS A 109 -8.28 13.36 5.23
N MET A 110 -7.75 13.24 4.01
CA MET A 110 -7.33 11.94 3.46
C MET A 110 -6.13 11.37 4.22
N ILE A 111 -5.18 12.21 4.62
CA ILE A 111 -4.03 11.78 5.44
C ILE A 111 -4.50 11.30 6.81
N ASP A 112 -5.36 12.07 7.47
CA ASP A 112 -5.95 11.68 8.76
C ASP A 112 -6.75 10.39 8.67
N ALA A 113 -7.56 10.22 7.62
CA ALA A 113 -8.28 8.98 7.36
C ALA A 113 -7.33 7.78 7.25
N GLY A 114 -6.17 7.96 6.62
CA GLY A 114 -5.10 6.98 6.57
C GLY A 114 -4.56 6.62 7.96
N TRP A 115 -4.31 7.62 8.81
CA TRP A 115 -3.89 7.41 10.19
C TRP A 115 -4.92 6.66 11.03
N TYR A 116 -6.20 7.04 10.93
CA TYR A 116 -7.30 6.33 11.59
C TYR A 116 -7.38 4.88 11.11
N LEU A 117 -7.19 4.62 9.81
CA LEU A 117 -7.18 3.27 9.28
C LEU A 117 -6.03 2.44 9.85
N VAL A 118 -4.81 2.97 9.84
CA VAL A 118 -3.62 2.23 10.32
C VAL A 118 -3.72 1.96 11.82
N TYR A 119 -3.94 3.00 12.63
CA TYR A 119 -3.99 2.84 14.09
C TYR A 119 -5.25 2.11 14.55
N GLY A 120 -6.39 2.33 13.89
CA GLY A 120 -7.62 1.59 14.16
C GLY A 120 -7.45 0.10 13.86
N ALA A 121 -6.89 -0.24 12.70
CA ALA A 121 -6.62 -1.64 12.36
C ALA A 121 -5.60 -2.29 13.32
N LEU A 122 -4.54 -1.57 13.70
CA LEU A 122 -3.56 -2.03 14.70
C LEU A 122 -4.23 -2.31 16.05
N GLY A 123 -5.09 -1.40 16.52
CA GLY A 123 -5.83 -1.59 17.77
C GLY A 123 -6.76 -2.80 17.73
N ILE A 124 -7.53 -2.95 16.65
CA ILE A 124 -8.43 -4.11 16.46
C ILE A 124 -7.62 -5.41 16.40
N ALA A 125 -6.51 -5.42 15.66
CA ALA A 125 -5.63 -6.59 15.57
C ALA A 125 -5.02 -6.93 16.92
N GLY A 126 -4.55 -5.93 17.67
CA GLY A 126 -4.01 -6.12 19.02
C GLY A 126 -5.02 -6.75 19.98
N ILE A 127 -6.25 -6.23 20.02
CA ILE A 127 -7.33 -6.80 20.83
C ILE A 127 -7.65 -8.23 20.36
N GLY A 128 -7.73 -8.45 19.05
CA GLY A 128 -7.99 -9.78 18.49
C GLY A 128 -6.95 -10.82 18.90
N ILE A 129 -5.67 -10.44 18.87
CA ILE A 129 -4.56 -11.30 19.34
C ILE A 129 -4.75 -11.63 20.82
N LEU A 130 -4.95 -10.62 21.68
CA LEU A 130 -5.13 -10.85 23.12
C LEU A 130 -6.31 -11.79 23.39
N VAL A 131 -7.48 -11.53 22.81
CA VAL A 131 -8.67 -12.37 22.97
C VAL A 131 -8.41 -13.80 22.48
N SER A 132 -7.69 -13.97 21.38
CA SER A 132 -7.37 -15.29 20.84
C SER A 132 -6.47 -16.11 21.79
N GLU A 133 -5.46 -15.47 22.39
CA GLU A 133 -4.57 -16.08 23.36
C GLU A 133 -5.33 -16.45 24.64
N PHE A 134 -6.10 -15.51 25.21
CA PHE A 134 -6.88 -15.76 26.43
C PHE A 134 -7.96 -16.83 26.24
N SER A 135 -8.71 -16.80 25.14
CA SER A 135 -9.73 -17.82 24.86
C SER A 135 -9.13 -19.20 24.55
N GLY A 136 -7.91 -19.25 24.02
CA GLY A 136 -7.14 -20.48 23.83
C GLY A 136 -6.75 -21.14 25.17
N LEU A 137 -6.42 -20.35 26.19
CA LEU A 137 -6.07 -20.84 27.53
C LEU A 137 -7.25 -21.54 28.23
N PHE A 138 -8.49 -21.13 27.96
CA PHE A 138 -9.70 -21.72 28.56
C PHE A 138 -10.29 -22.88 27.72
N LYS A 139 -9.73 -23.19 26.55
CA LYS A 139 -10.16 -24.32 25.71
C LYS A 139 -9.35 -25.61 25.95
N LYS A 140 -8.58 -25.67 27.03
CA LYS A 140 -8.02 -26.91 27.58
C LYS A 140 -8.97 -27.56 28.56
#